data_AF-A0A5D6Y6S4-F1
#
_entry.id   AF-A0A5D6Y6S4-F1
#
_cell.length_a   1.000
_cell.length_b   1.000
_cell.length_c   1.000
_cell.angle_alpha   90.00
_cell.angle_beta   90.00
_cell.angle_gamma   90.00
#
_symmetry.space_group_name_H-M   'P 1'
#
loop_
_entity.id
_entity.type
_entity.pdbx_description
1 polymer ?
#
loop_
_entity_poly.entity_id
_entity_poly.type
_entity_poly.pdbx_seq_one_letter_code
_entity_poly.pdbx_strand_id
1 'polypeptide(L)'
;MLSDDGDKAAAADSVDSADSVDAPDNNSQARAPQRSARGEVTPAELALVVTPYDVKRLKSYAKNLVDYHMIVDLVPSLARLFFLQRFPRLTLSFLQRAILVRIGLQHQSVDAVQKELGVPANQLLALFNKAVRKFLTQLEAVAEQQLAAEQQAQDARTAALAGATRDMRPTAQSLADEMRDGASAGKQQLLQREMLEGLNLAKYAVRGEDADWDAALASSAKAEGGAAAVVQVKSKKKLKREAPASDKAAATGAVAAAGKKAHKKAKYANLKK
;
A
#
# COMPACT_ATOMS: atom_id res chain seq x y z
N MET A 1 -72.12 46.07 -27.20
CA MET A 1 -72.22 45.67 -25.77
C MET A 1 -73.17 44.50 -25.70
N LEU A 2 -72.62 43.37 -25.26
CA LEU A 2 -73.25 42.14 -24.77
C LEU A 2 -74.52 41.62 -25.46
N SER A 3 -74.29 40.69 -26.38
CA SER A 3 -75.17 39.57 -26.73
C SER A 3 -75.33 38.64 -25.52
N ASP A 4 -76.52 38.04 -25.33
CA ASP A 4 -76.67 36.59 -25.53
C ASP A 4 -78.15 36.20 -25.61
N ASP A 5 -78.52 35.76 -26.81
CA ASP A 5 -79.70 34.99 -27.18
C ASP A 5 -79.66 33.59 -26.53
N GLY A 6 -80.82 32.93 -26.39
CA GLY A 6 -80.82 31.46 -26.46
C GLY A 6 -81.84 30.71 -25.63
N ASP A 7 -83.11 30.86 -25.99
CA ASP A 7 -84.22 29.98 -25.64
C ASP A 7 -83.93 28.49 -25.99
N LYS A 8 -84.41 27.57 -25.14
CA LYS A 8 -85.32 26.45 -25.49
C LYS A 8 -84.94 25.04 -24.98
N ALA A 9 -86.00 24.38 -24.53
CA ALA A 9 -86.10 23.14 -23.77
C ALA A 9 -85.86 21.82 -24.54
N ALA A 10 -85.55 20.75 -23.78
CA ALA A 10 -86.33 19.50 -23.63
C ALA A 10 -85.49 18.19 -23.60
N ALA A 11 -85.58 17.52 -22.44
CA ALA A 11 -85.56 16.08 -22.11
C ALA A 11 -84.88 15.01 -23.01
N ALA A 12 -83.96 14.26 -22.38
CA ALA A 12 -83.65 12.81 -22.46
C ALA A 12 -82.23 12.62 -21.87
N ASP A 13 -81.75 11.56 -21.23
CA ASP A 13 -82.21 10.30 -20.68
C ASP A 13 -80.95 9.71 -19.99
N SER A 14 -81.14 8.79 -19.05
CA SER A 14 -80.13 7.86 -18.49
C SER A 14 -79.12 8.36 -17.42
N VAL A 15 -79.10 7.54 -16.37
CA VAL A 15 -78.45 7.62 -15.07
C VAL A 15 -76.94 7.44 -15.17
N ASP A 16 -76.16 8.45 -14.77
CA ASP A 16 -74.71 8.33 -14.53
C ASP A 16 -74.46 7.98 -13.06
N SER A 17 -73.66 6.94 -12.86
CA SER A 17 -73.46 6.28 -11.58
C SER A 17 -72.48 7.09 -10.73
N ALA A 18 -72.92 7.41 -9.50
CA ALA A 18 -72.03 7.89 -8.46
C ALA A 18 -71.03 6.79 -8.06
N ASP A 19 -69.77 6.94 -8.47
CA ASP A 19 -68.64 6.28 -7.82
C ASP A 19 -67.63 7.36 -7.40
N SER A 20 -67.77 7.80 -6.17
CA SER A 20 -66.93 8.82 -5.55
C SER A 20 -65.78 8.17 -4.79
N VAL A 21 -64.58 8.31 -5.37
CA VAL A 21 -63.28 8.51 -4.71
C VAL A 21 -62.74 7.32 -3.89
N ASP A 22 -62.24 6.31 -4.60
CA ASP A 22 -61.19 5.42 -4.07
C ASP A 22 -59.81 6.08 -4.31
N ALA A 23 -59.09 6.33 -3.22
CA ALA A 23 -57.74 6.88 -3.25
C ALA A 23 -56.80 5.88 -3.96
N PRO A 24 -55.84 6.31 -4.81
CA PRO A 24 -54.90 5.37 -5.38
C PRO A 24 -53.97 4.87 -4.28
N ASP A 25 -54.21 3.64 -3.82
CA ASP A 25 -53.29 2.82 -3.04
C ASP A 25 -51.94 2.72 -3.77
N ASN A 26 -51.06 3.67 -3.49
CA ASN A 26 -49.67 3.70 -3.97
C ASN A 26 -48.81 2.70 -3.18
N ASN A 27 -49.24 1.44 -3.11
CA ASN A 27 -48.43 0.37 -2.54
C ASN A 27 -48.72 -1.00 -3.17
N SER A 28 -48.87 -1.02 -4.49
CA SER A 28 -48.82 -2.25 -5.29
C SER A 28 -47.76 -2.16 -6.39
N GLN A 29 -46.61 -1.54 -6.10
CA GLN A 29 -45.41 -1.92 -6.83
C GLN A 29 -45.13 -3.37 -6.48
N ALA A 30 -45.49 -4.27 -7.38
CA ALA A 30 -44.95 -5.61 -7.43
C ALA A 30 -43.46 -5.51 -7.13
N ARG A 31 -43.06 -5.97 -5.93
CA ARG A 31 -41.68 -6.02 -5.50
C ARG A 31 -41.00 -7.10 -6.31
N ALA A 32 -40.75 -6.77 -7.57
CA ALA A 32 -39.84 -7.52 -8.43
C ALA A 32 -38.58 -7.75 -7.60
N PRO A 33 -38.03 -8.98 -7.58
CA PRO A 33 -36.82 -9.24 -6.82
C PRO A 33 -35.82 -8.17 -7.23
N GLN A 34 -35.36 -7.38 -6.27
CA GLN A 34 -34.33 -6.36 -6.45
C GLN A 34 -33.13 -7.10 -7.04
N ARG A 35 -33.04 -7.16 -8.38
CA ARG A 35 -31.96 -7.81 -9.10
C ARG A 35 -30.74 -6.97 -8.77
N SER A 36 -29.89 -7.47 -7.88
CA SER A 36 -28.75 -6.77 -7.27
C SER A 36 -27.66 -6.31 -8.25
N ALA A 37 -27.91 -6.34 -9.56
CA ALA A 37 -26.93 -6.05 -10.60
C ALA A 37 -27.55 -5.21 -11.74
N ARG A 38 -28.15 -4.05 -11.40
CA ARG A 38 -28.48 -3.01 -12.39
C ARG A 38 -27.38 -1.96 -12.37
N GLY A 39 -26.34 -2.14 -13.18
CA GLY A 39 -25.22 -1.21 -13.30
C GLY A 39 -24.13 -1.76 -14.22
N GLU A 40 -23.33 -0.86 -14.80
CA GLU A 40 -22.11 -1.22 -15.53
C GLU A 40 -21.19 -2.07 -14.64
N VAL A 41 -20.43 -3.00 -15.22
CA VAL A 41 -19.51 -3.84 -14.44
C VAL A 41 -18.50 -2.95 -13.73
N THR A 42 -18.51 -2.94 -12.39
CA THR A 42 -17.44 -2.24 -11.67
C THR A 42 -16.14 -3.02 -11.83
N PRO A 43 -15.00 -2.32 -11.88
CA PRO A 43 -13.71 -2.95 -12.06
C PRO A 43 -13.37 -4.04 -11.04
N ALA A 44 -13.75 -3.81 -9.78
CA ALA A 44 -13.54 -4.75 -8.68
C ALA A 44 -14.37 -6.04 -8.84
N GLU A 45 -15.62 -5.92 -9.29
CA GLU A 45 -16.47 -7.09 -9.54
C GLU A 45 -15.97 -7.90 -10.74
N LEU A 46 -15.41 -7.24 -11.75
CA LEU A 46 -14.84 -7.94 -12.90
C LEU A 46 -13.65 -8.81 -12.49
N ALA A 47 -12.78 -8.31 -11.61
CA ALA A 47 -11.62 -9.05 -11.11
C ALA A 47 -12.00 -10.30 -10.29
N LEU A 48 -13.19 -10.32 -9.69
CA LEU A 48 -13.73 -11.49 -8.99
C LEU A 48 -14.24 -12.58 -9.95
N VAL A 49 -14.77 -12.18 -11.10
CA VAL A 49 -15.38 -13.10 -12.08
C VAL A 49 -14.37 -13.59 -13.11
N VAL A 50 -13.40 -12.75 -13.49
CA VAL A 50 -12.41 -13.02 -14.53
C VAL A 50 -11.02 -12.71 -13.98
N THR A 51 -10.18 -13.73 -13.89
CA THR A 51 -8.79 -13.55 -13.43
C THR A 51 -7.90 -13.00 -14.57
N PRO A 52 -6.74 -12.39 -14.26
CA PRO A 52 -5.80 -11.96 -15.30
C PRO A 52 -5.29 -13.12 -16.17
N TYR A 53 -5.30 -14.36 -15.65
CA TYR A 53 -4.96 -15.55 -16.43
C TYR A 53 -6.04 -15.90 -17.45
N ASP A 54 -7.31 -15.69 -17.10
CA ASP A 54 -8.43 -15.91 -18.00
C ASP A 54 -8.44 -14.93 -19.17
N VAL A 55 -8.07 -13.66 -18.92
CA VAL A 55 -7.87 -12.67 -20.00
C VAL A 55 -6.77 -13.13 -20.97
N LYS A 56 -5.67 -13.70 -20.46
CA LYS A 56 -4.61 -14.28 -21.29
C LYS A 56 -5.12 -15.47 -22.10
N ARG A 57 -5.91 -16.37 -21.50
CA ARG A 57 -6.53 -17.52 -22.20
C ARG A 57 -7.45 -17.06 -23.33
N LEU A 58 -8.33 -16.10 -23.05
CA LEU A 58 -9.22 -15.49 -24.05
C LEU A 58 -8.42 -14.82 -25.17
N LYS A 59 -7.31 -14.16 -24.87
CA LYS A 59 -6.41 -13.54 -25.86
C LYS A 59 -5.71 -14.58 -26.74
N SER A 60 -5.26 -15.69 -26.16
CA SER A 60 -4.66 -16.80 -26.92
C SER A 60 -5.68 -17.47 -27.85
N TYR A 61 -6.92 -17.68 -27.39
CA TYR A 61 -8.01 -18.16 -28.25
C TYR A 61 -8.39 -17.17 -29.35
N ALA A 62 -8.49 -15.87 -29.02
CA ALA A 62 -8.78 -14.81 -29.99
C ALA A 62 -7.74 -14.73 -31.13
N LYS A 63 -6.48 -15.10 -30.82
CA LYS A 63 -5.37 -15.23 -31.78
C LYS A 63 -5.31 -16.60 -32.49
N ASN A 64 -6.28 -17.48 -32.26
CA ASN A 64 -6.34 -18.86 -32.77
C ASN A 64 -5.12 -19.72 -32.38
N LEU A 65 -4.45 -19.42 -31.26
CA LEU A 65 -3.30 -20.20 -30.78
C LEU A 65 -3.73 -21.43 -29.96
N VAL A 66 -4.98 -21.44 -29.52
CA VAL A 66 -5.53 -22.42 -28.58
C VAL A 66 -6.92 -22.82 -29.03
N ASP A 67 -7.31 -24.05 -28.74
CA ASP A 67 -8.64 -24.59 -29.02
C ASP A 67 -9.72 -24.00 -28.07
N TYR A 68 -10.99 -24.05 -28.49
CA TYR A 68 -12.12 -23.49 -27.74
C TYR A 68 -12.32 -24.17 -26.39
N HIS A 69 -11.99 -25.45 -26.24
CA HIS A 69 -12.11 -26.18 -24.96
C HIS A 69 -11.37 -25.49 -23.80
N MET A 70 -10.30 -24.76 -24.10
CA MET A 70 -9.53 -24.00 -23.11
C MET A 70 -10.18 -22.70 -22.67
N ILE A 71 -11.36 -22.35 -23.15
CA ILE A 71 -12.12 -21.18 -22.68
C ILE A 71 -13.58 -21.51 -22.33
N VAL A 72 -14.04 -22.75 -22.57
CA VAL A 72 -15.45 -23.17 -22.36
C VAL A 72 -15.91 -22.94 -20.92
N ASP A 73 -15.03 -23.11 -19.94
CA ASP A 73 -15.28 -22.83 -18.52
C ASP A 73 -15.61 -21.37 -18.23
N LEU A 74 -15.09 -20.44 -19.04
CA LEU A 74 -15.30 -18.99 -18.88
C LEU A 74 -16.58 -18.50 -19.58
N VAL A 75 -17.04 -19.23 -20.60
CA VAL A 75 -18.20 -18.84 -21.43
C VAL A 75 -19.47 -18.62 -20.61
N PRO A 76 -19.85 -19.47 -19.63
CA PRO A 76 -21.04 -19.25 -18.81
C PRO A 76 -21.00 -17.94 -18.04
N SER A 77 -19.84 -17.58 -17.49
CA SER A 77 -19.65 -16.33 -16.75
C SER A 77 -19.75 -15.12 -17.68
N LEU A 78 -19.10 -15.17 -18.85
CA LEU A 78 -19.19 -14.11 -19.86
C LEU A 78 -20.62 -13.96 -20.41
N ALA A 79 -21.33 -15.07 -20.64
CA ALA A 79 -22.71 -15.07 -21.09
C ALA A 79 -23.63 -14.42 -20.06
N ARG A 80 -23.48 -14.76 -18.77
CA ARG A 80 -24.25 -14.13 -17.68
C ARG A 80 -24.03 -12.62 -17.65
N LEU A 81 -22.79 -12.15 -17.70
CA LEU A 81 -22.47 -10.72 -17.70
C LEU A 81 -23.08 -9.99 -18.91
N PHE A 82 -23.08 -10.63 -20.08
CA PHE A 82 -23.68 -10.08 -21.29
C PHE A 82 -25.21 -9.97 -21.20
N PHE A 83 -25.90 -11.05 -20.81
CA PHE A 83 -27.37 -11.07 -20.74
C PHE A 83 -27.92 -10.24 -19.57
N LEU A 84 -27.12 -10.00 -18.53
CA LEU A 84 -27.41 -9.02 -17.48
C LEU A 84 -27.15 -7.56 -17.92
N GLN A 85 -26.80 -7.33 -19.18
CA GLN A 85 -26.50 -6.01 -19.76
C GLN A 85 -25.43 -5.22 -19.00
N ARG A 86 -24.48 -5.91 -18.36
CA ARG A 86 -23.41 -5.22 -17.62
C ARG A 86 -22.33 -4.63 -18.54
N PHE A 87 -22.30 -5.05 -19.81
CA PHE A 87 -21.48 -4.48 -20.89
C PHE A 87 -22.36 -3.73 -21.89
N PRO A 88 -22.72 -2.45 -21.64
CA PRO A 88 -23.66 -1.71 -22.49
C PRO A 88 -23.11 -1.45 -23.91
N ARG A 89 -21.79 -1.38 -24.06
CA ARG A 89 -21.12 -1.14 -25.34
C ARG A 89 -20.99 -2.41 -26.20
N LEU A 90 -21.23 -3.59 -25.63
CA LEU A 90 -21.00 -4.84 -26.33
C LEU A 90 -22.23 -5.21 -27.17
N THR A 91 -22.09 -5.15 -28.50
CA THR A 91 -23.15 -5.57 -29.42
C THR A 91 -22.76 -6.85 -30.15
N LEU A 92 -23.57 -7.89 -29.97
CA LEU A 92 -23.44 -9.16 -30.70
C LEU A 92 -24.51 -9.27 -31.79
N SER A 93 -24.15 -9.91 -32.90
CA SER A 93 -25.12 -10.31 -33.94
C SER A 93 -26.08 -11.37 -33.39
N PHE A 94 -27.28 -11.48 -33.97
CA PHE A 94 -28.30 -12.44 -33.55
C PHE A 94 -27.74 -13.87 -33.42
N LEU A 95 -27.02 -14.33 -34.45
CA LEU A 95 -26.43 -15.67 -34.47
C LEU A 95 -25.33 -15.83 -33.39
N GLN A 96 -24.55 -14.78 -33.13
CA GLN A 96 -23.54 -14.79 -32.06
C GLN A 96 -24.17 -14.89 -30.67
N ARG A 97 -25.31 -14.21 -30.45
CA ARG A 97 -26.08 -14.31 -29.20
C ARG A 97 -26.67 -15.71 -29.04
N ALA A 98 -27.24 -16.26 -30.11
CA ALA A 98 -27.79 -17.62 -30.11
C ALA A 98 -26.71 -18.64 -29.72
N ILE A 99 -25.53 -18.57 -30.36
CA ILE A 99 -24.39 -19.44 -30.02
C ILE A 99 -23.97 -19.26 -28.56
N LEU A 100 -23.90 -18.01 -28.07
CA LEU A 100 -23.54 -17.73 -26.69
C LEU A 100 -24.54 -18.30 -25.67
N VAL A 101 -25.84 -18.28 -25.97
CA VAL A 101 -26.86 -18.94 -25.14
C VAL A 101 -26.68 -20.45 -25.17
N ARG A 102 -26.55 -21.05 -26.36
CA ARG A 102 -26.49 -22.49 -26.55
C ARG A 102 -25.27 -23.12 -25.88
N ILE A 103 -24.10 -22.55 -26.08
CA ILE A 103 -22.85 -23.04 -25.49
C ILE A 103 -22.69 -22.56 -24.04
N GLY A 104 -22.98 -21.29 -23.77
CA GLY A 104 -22.69 -20.68 -22.47
C GLY A 104 -23.72 -20.94 -21.39
N LEU A 105 -25.02 -20.87 -21.71
CA LEU A 105 -26.10 -21.01 -20.72
C LEU A 105 -26.78 -22.38 -20.77
N GLN A 106 -26.90 -22.99 -21.95
CA GLN A 106 -27.53 -24.30 -22.13
C GLN A 106 -26.51 -25.44 -22.14
N HIS A 107 -25.20 -25.14 -22.11
CA HIS A 107 -24.10 -26.12 -22.06
C HIS A 107 -24.19 -27.20 -23.16
N GLN A 108 -24.71 -26.84 -24.33
CA GLN A 108 -24.81 -27.75 -25.47
C GLN A 108 -23.44 -27.94 -26.15
N SER A 109 -23.20 -29.13 -26.68
CA SER A 109 -22.01 -29.43 -27.48
C SER A 109 -22.07 -28.73 -28.84
N VAL A 110 -20.90 -28.44 -29.42
CA VAL A 110 -20.78 -27.77 -30.73
C VAL A 110 -21.54 -28.54 -31.83
N ASP A 111 -21.53 -29.87 -31.79
CA ASP A 111 -22.25 -30.72 -32.75
C ASP A 111 -23.78 -30.60 -32.64
N ALA A 112 -24.30 -30.46 -31.42
CA ALA A 112 -25.72 -30.23 -31.21
C ALA A 112 -26.13 -28.85 -31.75
N VAL A 113 -25.33 -27.82 -31.44
CA VAL A 113 -25.58 -26.46 -31.95
C VAL A 113 -25.49 -26.40 -33.48
N GLN A 114 -24.56 -27.14 -34.09
CA GLN A 114 -24.48 -27.27 -35.55
C GLN A 114 -25.78 -27.83 -36.15
N LYS A 115 -26.33 -28.90 -35.56
CA LYS A 115 -27.57 -29.52 -36.04
C LYS A 115 -28.78 -28.60 -35.86
N GLU A 116 -28.84 -27.85 -34.76
CA GLU A 116 -29.95 -26.93 -34.47
C GLU A 116 -29.93 -25.66 -35.33
N LEU A 117 -28.75 -25.06 -35.55
CA LEU A 117 -28.62 -23.84 -36.35
C LEU A 117 -28.51 -24.13 -37.86
N GLY A 118 -28.20 -25.36 -38.25
CA GLY A 118 -27.94 -25.73 -39.66
C GLY A 118 -26.66 -25.11 -40.22
N VAL A 119 -25.71 -24.72 -39.37
CA VAL A 119 -24.47 -24.03 -39.75
C VAL A 119 -23.27 -24.97 -39.51
N PRO A 120 -22.31 -25.08 -40.44
CA PRO A 120 -21.12 -25.92 -40.24
C PRO A 120 -20.31 -25.53 -38.99
N ALA A 121 -19.76 -26.52 -38.26
CA ALA A 121 -18.98 -26.30 -37.02
C ALA A 121 -17.87 -25.25 -37.16
N ASN A 122 -17.15 -25.25 -38.29
CA ASN A 122 -16.08 -24.28 -38.54
C ASN A 122 -16.59 -22.83 -38.56
N GLN A 123 -17.79 -22.60 -39.14
CA GLN A 123 -18.40 -21.27 -39.15
C GLN A 123 -18.94 -20.89 -37.77
N LEU A 124 -19.50 -21.87 -37.04
CA LEU A 124 -19.95 -21.69 -35.66
C LEU A 124 -18.80 -21.22 -34.75
N LEU A 125 -17.66 -21.90 -34.82
CA LEU A 125 -16.45 -21.55 -34.07
C LEU A 125 -15.87 -20.21 -34.51
N ALA A 126 -15.91 -19.89 -35.81
CA ALA A 126 -15.48 -18.58 -36.31
C ALA A 126 -16.35 -17.43 -35.77
N LEU A 127 -17.68 -17.61 -35.74
CA LEU A 127 -18.63 -16.65 -35.18
C LEU A 127 -18.46 -16.51 -33.66
N PHE A 128 -18.24 -17.63 -32.97
CA PHE A 128 -17.94 -17.65 -31.55
C PHE A 128 -16.65 -16.91 -31.23
N ASN A 129 -15.57 -17.15 -31.97
CA ASN A 129 -14.31 -16.42 -31.81
C ASN A 129 -14.48 -14.91 -32.08
N LYS A 130 -15.29 -14.54 -33.08
CA LYS A 130 -15.66 -13.14 -33.32
C LYS A 130 -16.42 -12.51 -32.14
N ALA A 131 -17.23 -13.28 -31.42
CA ALA A 131 -17.87 -12.82 -30.18
C ALA A 131 -16.84 -12.69 -29.04
N VAL A 132 -15.96 -13.68 -28.86
CA VAL A 132 -14.89 -13.64 -27.84
C VAL A 132 -13.96 -12.44 -28.03
N ARG A 133 -13.59 -12.11 -29.28
CA ARG A 133 -12.81 -10.90 -29.59
C ARG A 133 -13.50 -9.62 -29.11
N LYS A 134 -14.83 -9.51 -29.26
CA LYS A 134 -15.60 -8.36 -28.76
C LYS A 134 -15.61 -8.30 -27.24
N PHE A 135 -15.71 -9.44 -26.56
CA PHE A 135 -15.56 -9.51 -25.11
C PHE A 135 -14.19 -9.03 -24.68
N LEU A 136 -13.12 -9.50 -25.33
CA LEU A 136 -11.75 -9.09 -25.03
C LEU A 136 -11.57 -7.58 -25.15
N THR A 137 -12.07 -6.95 -26.21
CA THR A 137 -11.98 -5.48 -26.37
C THR A 137 -12.66 -4.73 -25.23
N GLN A 138 -13.79 -5.23 -24.72
CA GLN A 138 -14.47 -4.59 -23.59
C GLN A 138 -13.75 -4.84 -22.27
N LEU A 139 -13.21 -6.04 -22.06
CA LEU A 139 -12.40 -6.36 -20.87
C LEU A 139 -11.13 -5.53 -20.82
N GLU A 140 -10.43 -5.38 -21.95
CA GLU A 140 -9.24 -4.53 -22.08
C GLU A 140 -9.61 -3.05 -21.84
N ALA A 141 -10.71 -2.55 -22.40
CA ALA A 141 -11.17 -1.18 -22.14
C ALA A 141 -11.48 -0.91 -20.66
N VAL A 142 -12.13 -1.85 -19.97
CA VAL A 142 -12.40 -1.72 -18.53
C VAL A 142 -11.10 -1.79 -17.71
N ALA A 143 -10.15 -2.65 -18.11
CA ALA A 143 -8.84 -2.73 -17.46
C ALA A 143 -8.00 -1.46 -17.67
N GLU A 144 -8.03 -0.87 -18.87
CA GLU A 144 -7.37 0.41 -19.15
C GLU A 144 -7.94 1.55 -18.30
N GLN A 145 -9.27 1.59 -18.13
CA GLN A 145 -9.92 2.57 -17.25
C GLN A 145 -9.51 2.41 -15.79
N GLN A 146 -9.32 1.18 -15.31
CA GLN A 146 -8.79 0.91 -13.97
C GLN A 146 -7.38 1.45 -13.79
N LEU A 147 -6.50 1.10 -14.71
CA LEU A 147 -5.10 1.52 -14.66
C LEU A 147 -4.97 3.04 -14.75
N ALA A 148 -5.77 3.70 -15.59
CA ALA A 148 -5.79 5.15 -15.68
C ALA A 148 -6.24 5.79 -14.36
N ALA A 149 -7.27 5.24 -13.70
CA ALA A 149 -7.75 5.74 -12.41
C ALA A 149 -6.71 5.52 -11.30
N GLU A 150 -6.03 4.37 -11.28
CA GLU A 150 -4.95 4.09 -10.34
C GLU A 150 -3.74 5.00 -10.56
N GLN A 151 -3.35 5.25 -11.82
CA GLN A 151 -2.27 6.19 -12.16
C GLN A 151 -2.60 7.61 -11.71
N GLN A 152 -3.81 8.10 -11.99
CA GLN A 152 -4.24 9.43 -11.51
C GLN A 152 -4.23 9.52 -9.99
N ALA A 153 -4.65 8.47 -9.28
CA ALA A 153 -4.58 8.42 -7.82
C ALA A 153 -3.13 8.39 -7.30
N GLN A 154 -2.23 7.69 -7.98
CA GLN A 154 -0.81 7.68 -7.67
C GLN A 154 -0.16 9.04 -7.94
N ASP A 155 -0.47 9.68 -9.06
CA ASP A 155 0.02 11.01 -9.42
C ASP A 155 -0.49 12.09 -8.45
N ALA A 156 -1.74 11.98 -8.00
CA ALA A 156 -2.27 12.85 -6.95
C ALA A 156 -1.55 12.65 -5.61
N ARG A 157 -1.22 11.39 -5.25
CA ARG A 157 -0.46 11.07 -4.04
C ARG A 157 0.99 11.56 -4.13
N THR A 158 1.66 11.37 -5.27
CA THR A 158 3.02 11.86 -5.47
C THR A 158 3.05 13.38 -5.55
N ALA A 159 2.06 14.03 -6.14
CA ALA A 159 1.90 15.48 -6.14
C ALA A 159 1.64 16.04 -4.73
N ALA A 160 0.82 15.37 -3.91
CA ALA A 160 0.63 15.74 -2.51
C ALA A 160 1.92 15.58 -1.68
N LEU A 161 2.67 14.50 -1.92
CA LEU A 161 3.97 14.28 -1.30
C LEU A 161 4.99 15.33 -1.78
N ALA A 162 4.97 15.68 -3.06
CA ALA A 162 5.81 16.72 -3.64
C ALA A 162 5.48 18.11 -3.07
N GLY A 163 4.19 18.39 -2.83
CA GLY A 163 3.73 19.57 -2.11
C GLY A 163 4.29 19.64 -0.68
N ALA A 164 4.33 18.52 0.03
CA ALA A 164 4.98 18.42 1.35
C ALA A 164 6.51 18.58 1.28
N THR A 165 7.15 18.18 0.18
CA THR A 165 8.59 18.42 -0.03
C THR A 165 8.92 19.84 -0.51
N ARG A 166 7.94 20.68 -0.87
CA ARG A 166 8.20 22.06 -1.31
C ARG A 166 8.80 22.94 -0.20
N ASP A 167 8.67 22.53 1.04
CA ASP A 167 9.32 23.15 2.21
C ASP A 167 10.75 22.64 2.47
N MET A 168 11.31 21.77 1.61
CA MET A 168 12.72 21.40 1.62
C MET A 168 13.58 22.54 1.07
N ARG A 169 13.72 23.60 1.86
CA ARG A 169 14.75 24.63 1.63
C ARG A 169 16.13 23.95 1.69
N PRO A 170 17.06 24.30 0.79
CA PRO A 170 18.45 23.89 0.94
C PRO A 170 18.92 24.26 2.35
N THR A 171 19.39 23.29 3.11
CA THR A 171 20.00 23.55 4.41
C THR A 171 21.15 24.53 4.20
N ALA A 172 21.23 25.58 5.03
CA ALA A 172 22.27 26.60 4.90
C ALA A 172 23.69 26.02 5.06
N GLN A 173 23.79 24.84 5.67
CA GLN A 173 25.01 24.06 5.80
C GLN A 173 24.90 22.80 4.93
N SER A 174 26.01 22.46 4.27
CA SER A 174 26.10 21.19 3.55
C SER A 174 26.27 20.05 4.55
N LEU A 175 25.73 18.87 4.24
CA LEU A 175 25.95 17.66 5.03
C LEU A 175 27.45 17.37 5.23
N ALA A 176 28.29 17.76 4.26
CA ALA A 176 29.73 17.60 4.35
C ALA A 176 30.37 18.52 5.41
N ASP A 177 29.84 19.72 5.59
CA ASP A 177 30.29 20.65 6.64
C ASP A 177 29.82 20.19 8.02
N GLU A 178 28.57 19.73 8.17
CA GLU A 178 28.06 19.16 9.42
C GLU A 178 28.84 17.89 9.84
N MET A 179 29.20 17.03 8.89
CA MET A 179 30.05 15.86 9.16
C MET A 179 31.47 16.26 9.58
N ARG A 180 32.02 17.35 9.02
CA ARG A 180 33.34 17.86 9.39
C ARG A 180 33.34 18.47 10.80
N ASP A 181 32.33 19.25 11.12
CA ASP A 181 32.16 19.84 12.45
C ASP A 181 31.94 18.75 13.51
N GLY A 182 31.09 17.76 13.23
CA GLY A 182 30.90 16.59 14.10
C GLY A 182 32.16 15.75 14.29
N ALA A 183 32.94 15.54 13.23
CA ALA A 183 34.23 14.85 13.32
C ALA A 183 35.25 15.64 14.15
N SER A 184 35.27 16.97 14.02
CA SER A 184 36.16 17.84 14.79
C SER A 184 35.79 17.86 16.28
N ALA A 185 34.50 17.96 16.60
CA ALA A 185 34.00 17.91 17.97
C ALA A 185 34.27 16.55 18.62
N GLY A 186 34.04 15.45 17.90
CA GLY A 186 34.38 14.11 18.38
C GLY A 186 35.88 13.94 18.63
N LYS A 187 36.73 14.45 17.72
CA LYS A 187 38.18 14.44 17.90
C LYS A 187 38.62 15.28 19.10
N GLN A 188 38.01 16.45 19.31
CA GLN A 188 38.29 17.29 20.47
C GLN A 188 37.87 16.60 21.79
N GLN A 189 36.74 15.91 21.81
CA GLN A 189 36.31 15.14 22.98
C GLN A 189 37.26 13.98 23.29
N LEU A 190 37.74 13.27 22.26
CA LEU A 190 38.73 12.21 22.43
C LEU A 190 40.06 12.77 22.95
N LEU A 191 40.55 13.87 22.36
CA LEU A 191 41.76 14.54 22.84
C LEU A 191 41.62 15.05 24.27
N GLN A 192 40.45 15.57 24.65
CA GLN A 192 40.17 15.98 26.03
C GLN A 192 40.17 14.77 26.98
N ARG A 193 39.61 13.62 26.56
CA ARG A 193 39.66 12.38 27.35
C ARG A 193 41.08 11.86 27.50
N GLU A 194 41.84 11.78 26.42
CA GLU A 194 43.24 11.36 26.45
C GLU A 194 44.09 12.30 27.32
N MET A 195 43.84 13.60 27.24
CA MET A 195 44.48 14.59 28.11
C MET A 195 44.11 14.35 29.58
N LEU A 196 42.82 14.17 29.90
CA LEU A 196 42.36 13.88 31.25
C LEU A 196 42.89 12.54 31.79
N GLU A 197 43.00 11.51 30.95
CA GLU A 197 43.59 10.21 31.31
C GLU A 197 45.11 10.31 31.54
N GLY A 198 45.80 11.19 30.79
CA GLY A 198 47.22 11.49 30.99
C GLY A 198 47.52 12.33 32.24
N LEU A 199 46.53 13.06 32.77
CA LEU A 199 46.66 13.72 34.06
C LEU A 199 46.52 12.68 35.18
N ASN A 200 47.44 12.70 36.15
CA ASN A 200 47.32 11.86 37.34
C ASN A 200 46.29 12.45 38.31
N LEU A 201 44.99 12.20 38.06
CA LEU A 201 43.89 12.62 38.93
C LEU A 201 43.83 11.85 40.25
N ALA A 202 44.63 10.80 40.43
CA ALA A 202 44.66 10.03 41.68
C ALA A 202 45.08 10.87 42.90
N LYS A 203 45.83 11.96 42.68
CA LYS A 203 46.18 12.94 43.75
C LYS A 203 44.96 13.73 44.26
N TYR A 204 43.92 13.87 43.44
CA TYR A 204 42.69 14.62 43.77
C TYR A 204 41.48 13.70 43.99
N ALA A 205 41.66 12.38 43.93
CA ALA A 205 40.63 11.42 44.28
C ALA A 205 40.27 11.58 45.77
N VAL A 206 39.16 12.25 46.05
CA VAL A 206 38.63 12.34 47.40
C VAL A 206 38.14 10.96 47.80
N ARG A 207 38.71 10.42 48.88
CA ARG A 207 38.48 9.05 49.31
C ARG A 207 37.33 9.01 50.31
N GLY A 208 36.26 8.31 49.98
CA GLY A 208 35.13 8.01 50.84
C GLY A 208 34.16 7.10 50.10
N GLU A 209 33.72 6.02 50.74
CA GLU A 209 32.58 5.23 50.29
C GLU A 209 31.29 6.03 50.57
N ASP A 210 30.18 5.81 49.85
CA ASP A 210 28.95 6.60 50.03
C ASP A 210 28.49 6.64 51.51
N ALA A 211 28.73 5.55 52.25
CA ALA A 211 28.47 5.46 53.69
C ALA A 211 29.33 6.40 54.56
N ASP A 212 30.60 6.65 54.18
CA ASP A 212 31.48 7.59 54.89
C ASP A 212 31.06 9.04 54.63
N TRP A 213 30.51 9.31 53.45
CA TRP A 213 29.97 10.62 53.06
C TRP A 213 28.66 10.92 53.77
N ASP A 214 27.74 9.96 53.83
CA ASP A 214 26.49 10.09 54.58
C ASP A 214 26.75 10.32 56.07
N ALA A 215 27.72 9.61 56.66
CA ALA A 215 28.13 9.82 58.04
C ALA A 215 28.76 11.20 58.27
N ALA A 216 29.57 11.69 57.33
CA ALA A 216 30.18 13.01 57.41
C ALA A 216 29.13 14.14 57.25
N LEU A 217 28.14 13.95 56.38
CA LEU A 217 27.02 14.88 56.16
C LEU A 217 26.05 14.90 57.35
N ALA A 218 25.79 13.75 57.97
CA ALA A 218 25.00 13.65 59.19
C ALA A 218 25.69 14.30 60.40
N SER A 219 27.03 14.29 60.43
CA SER A 219 27.81 14.95 61.48
C SER A 219 27.84 16.48 61.34
N SER A 220 27.84 17.01 60.12
CA SER A 220 27.73 18.45 59.87
C SER A 220 26.31 18.99 60.08
N ALA A 221 25.27 18.15 59.87
CA ALA A 221 23.88 18.50 60.15
C ALA A 221 23.56 18.65 61.66
N LYS A 222 24.39 18.09 62.56
CA LYS A 222 24.25 18.25 64.02
C LYS A 222 24.95 19.49 64.59
N ALA A 223 25.70 20.23 63.77
CA ALA A 223 26.31 21.50 64.16
C ALA A 223 25.39 22.66 63.76
N GLU A 224 24.37 22.93 64.59
CA GLU A 224 23.56 24.14 64.47
C GLU A 224 24.42 25.37 64.77
N GLY A 225 24.84 26.08 63.71
CA GLY A 225 25.54 27.35 63.87
C GLY A 225 26.37 27.79 62.67
N GLY A 226 25.73 28.07 61.53
CA GLY A 226 26.02 29.18 60.59
C GLY A 226 27.44 29.59 60.16
N ALA A 227 28.50 28.82 60.40
CA ALA A 227 29.86 29.16 59.99
C ALA A 227 30.56 27.96 59.34
N ALA A 228 30.75 28.05 58.01
CA ALA A 228 31.54 27.17 57.14
C ALA A 228 31.98 25.83 57.76
N ALA A 229 31.03 24.88 57.89
CA ALA A 229 31.30 23.57 58.45
C ALA A 229 32.25 22.78 57.53
N VAL A 230 33.50 22.64 57.94
CA VAL A 230 34.51 21.85 57.22
C VAL A 230 34.16 20.36 57.40
N VAL A 231 33.73 19.70 56.33
CA VAL A 231 33.45 18.26 56.31
C VAL A 231 34.76 17.50 56.18
N GLN A 232 35.11 16.68 57.18
CA GLN A 232 36.35 15.90 57.21
C GLN A 232 36.05 14.39 57.18
N VAL A 233 36.44 13.71 56.09
CA VAL A 233 36.38 12.23 56.00
C VAL A 233 37.73 11.65 56.43
N LYS A 234 37.75 10.78 57.44
CA LYS A 234 38.97 10.31 58.11
C LYS A 234 39.53 9.07 57.42
N SER A 235 40.61 9.22 56.65
CA SER A 235 41.23 8.08 55.94
C SER A 235 41.97 7.14 56.90
N LYS A 236 41.67 5.83 56.84
CA LYS A 236 42.45 4.76 57.49
C LYS A 236 43.36 4.12 56.45
N LYS A 237 44.68 4.20 56.69
CA LYS A 237 45.82 3.57 55.95
C LYS A 237 46.46 4.43 54.83
N LYS A 238 47.73 4.80 55.05
CA LYS A 238 48.63 5.45 54.07
C LYS A 238 48.86 4.51 52.88
N LEU A 239 48.39 4.89 51.68
CA LEU A 239 48.95 4.36 50.44
C LEU A 239 50.29 5.05 50.19
N LYS A 240 51.31 4.27 49.84
CA LYS A 240 52.67 4.74 49.50
C LYS A 240 52.56 5.75 48.35
N ARG A 241 53.03 6.97 48.58
CA ARG A 241 53.18 8.02 47.56
C ARG A 241 54.26 7.55 46.59
N GLU A 242 53.88 7.06 45.41
CA GLU A 242 54.86 6.80 44.35
C GLU A 242 55.43 8.13 43.88
N ALA A 243 56.75 8.15 43.76
CA ALA A 243 57.56 9.26 43.28
C ALA A 243 57.25 9.53 41.79
N PRO A 244 57.46 10.77 41.30
CA PRO A 244 57.11 11.15 39.92
C PRO A 244 57.92 10.31 38.93
N ALA A 245 57.23 9.65 38.01
CA ALA A 245 57.83 9.12 36.81
C ALA A 245 58.48 10.28 36.04
N SER A 246 59.79 10.19 35.86
CA SER A 246 60.59 11.14 35.11
C SER A 246 60.15 11.18 33.64
N ASP A 247 59.89 12.39 33.17
CA ASP A 247 59.83 12.72 31.75
C ASP A 247 61.07 12.20 31.01
N LYS A 248 60.85 11.41 29.96
CA LYS A 248 61.70 11.43 28.78
C LYS A 248 60.82 11.59 27.55
N ALA A 249 60.73 12.84 27.14
CA ALA A 249 60.25 13.26 25.84
C ALA A 249 61.07 12.62 24.70
N ALA A 250 60.32 12.32 23.64
CA ALA A 250 60.67 12.22 22.24
C ALA A 250 62.08 12.63 21.79
N ALA A 251 62.70 11.74 21.00
CA ALA A 251 63.65 12.09 19.97
C ALA A 251 63.27 11.36 18.65
N THR A 252 62.58 12.11 17.78
CA THR A 252 62.79 12.23 16.33
C THR A 252 63.21 11.00 15.49
N GLY A 253 62.26 10.50 14.70
CA GLY A 253 62.29 10.44 13.22
C GLY A 253 63.41 9.68 12.48
N ALA A 254 63.03 8.63 11.73
CA ALA A 254 63.50 8.40 10.35
C ALA A 254 62.70 7.27 9.67
N VAL A 255 62.50 7.46 8.37
CA VAL A 255 61.72 6.71 7.38
C VAL A 255 62.36 5.36 7.02
N ALA A 256 61.56 4.31 6.82
CA ALA A 256 61.87 3.27 5.82
C ALA A 256 60.63 2.41 5.47
N ALA A 257 60.20 2.51 4.22
CA ALA A 257 59.30 1.59 3.56
C ALA A 257 60.02 0.28 3.22
N ALA A 258 59.36 -0.88 3.37
CA ALA A 258 59.54 -2.05 2.51
C ALA A 258 58.50 -3.12 2.85
N GLY A 259 57.67 -3.51 1.88
CA GLY A 259 56.72 -4.60 2.02
C GLY A 259 57.37 -5.99 1.92
N LYS A 260 56.61 -7.02 2.30
CA LYS A 260 56.44 -8.25 1.51
C LYS A 260 55.39 -9.18 2.11
N LYS A 261 54.66 -9.74 1.15
CA LYS A 261 53.64 -10.79 1.10
C LYS A 261 53.81 -12.02 2.02
N ALA A 262 52.65 -12.65 2.24
CA ALA A 262 52.40 -14.10 2.40
C ALA A 262 52.50 -14.67 3.84
N HIS A 263 51.75 -15.69 4.30
CA HIS A 263 50.92 -16.70 3.63
C HIS A 263 49.90 -17.30 4.65
N LYS A 264 48.65 -17.46 4.21
CA LYS A 264 47.65 -18.54 4.41
C LYS A 264 47.82 -19.61 5.53
N LYS A 265 46.64 -19.96 6.09
CA LYS A 265 46.17 -21.23 6.75
C LYS A 265 46.20 -21.24 8.28
N ALA A 266 45.28 -21.84 9.03
CA ALA A 266 43.93 -22.37 8.84
C ALA A 266 43.50 -22.97 10.20
N LYS A 267 42.22 -23.35 10.30
CA LYS A 267 41.65 -24.39 11.19
C LYS A 267 41.23 -23.96 12.59
N TYR A 268 39.93 -23.68 12.69
CA TYR A 268 39.12 -24.21 13.79
C TYR A 268 39.43 -25.70 13.98
N ALA A 269 39.88 -26.08 15.18
CA ALA A 269 39.91 -27.46 15.63
C ALA A 269 40.00 -27.49 17.16
N ASN A 270 38.82 -27.50 17.79
CA ASN A 270 38.54 -28.12 19.11
C ASN A 270 39.13 -27.39 20.33
N LEU A 271 38.51 -27.36 21.51
CA LEU A 271 37.83 -28.45 22.18
C LEU A 271 36.94 -27.88 23.30
N LYS A 272 35.65 -28.23 23.28
CA LYS A 272 34.76 -28.16 24.44
C LYS A 272 34.87 -29.51 25.16
N LYS A 273 35.24 -29.50 26.43
CA LYS A 273 34.78 -30.45 27.43
C LYS A 273 34.72 -29.72 28.76
#